data_AF-A0A183C7J9-F1
#
_entry.id   AF-A0A183C7J9-F1
#
_cell.length_a   1.000
_cell.length_b   1.000
_cell.length_c   1.000
_cell.angle_alpha   90.00
_cell.angle_beta   90.00
_cell.angle_gamma   90.00
#
_symmetry.space_group_name_H-M   'P 1'
#
loop_
_entity.id
_entity.type
_entity.pdbx_description
1 polymer ?
#
loop_
_entity_poly.entity_id
_entity_poly.type
_entity_poly.pdbx_seq_one_letter_code
_entity_poly.pdbx_strand_id
1 'polypeptide(L)' 'MAEFNSLNFAYKSRFNFPFILALRDQNEGGICGILAEFRRRITNSEEAEIDESLSQIGRIARHRLEAIVEHKR' A
#
# COMPACT_ATOMS: atom_id res chain seq x y z
N MET A 1 -9.37 7.99 -12.46
CA MET A 1 -8.94 8.85 -11.33
C MET A 1 -10.03 9.03 -10.27
N ALA A 2 -11.30 9.25 -10.62
CA ALA A 2 -12.39 9.42 -9.64
C ALA A 2 -12.57 8.23 -8.67
N GLU A 3 -12.46 7.00 -9.17
CA GLU A 3 -12.61 5.77 -8.36
C GLU A 3 -11.56 5.67 -7.24
N PHE A 4 -10.30 5.97 -7.54
CA PHE A 4 -9.21 5.94 -6.56
C PHE A 4 -9.42 6.95 -5.42
N ASN A 5 -9.93 8.15 -5.73
CA ASN A 5 -10.22 9.17 -4.70
C ASN A 5 -11.39 8.75 -3.82
N SER A 6 -12.45 8.19 -4.42
CA SER A 6 -13.61 7.67 -3.68
C SER A 6 -13.20 6.54 -2.73
N LEU A 7 -12.39 5.60 -3.22
CA LEU A 7 -11.86 4.49 -2.44
C LEU A 7 -10.93 4.96 -1.31
N ASN A 8 -10.04 5.94 -1.55
CA ASN A 8 -9.22 6.53 -0.49
C ASN A 8 -10.05 7.21 0.59
N PHE A 9 -11.11 7.91 0.22
CA PHE A 9 -12.00 8.54 1.19
C PHE A 9 -12.74 7.51 2.04
N ALA A 10 -13.26 6.45 1.41
CA ALA A 10 -13.93 5.36 2.11
C ALA A 10 -12.95 4.61 3.05
N TYR A 11 -11.74 4.35 2.59
CA TYR A 11 -10.70 3.69 3.37
C TYR A 11 -10.28 4.53 4.58
N LYS A 12 -9.99 5.82 4.36
CA LYS A 12 -9.61 6.73 5.44
C LYS A 12 -10.73 6.86 6.47
N SER A 13 -11.98 6.89 6.03
CA SER A 13 -13.15 6.94 6.92
C SER A 13 -13.32 5.66 7.74
N ARG A 14 -12.93 4.49 7.20
CA ARG A 14 -13.07 3.20 7.87
C ARG A 14 -11.91 2.89 8.81
N PHE A 15 -10.67 3.07 8.34
CA PHE A 15 -9.47 2.63 9.06
C PHE A 15 -8.73 3.77 9.76
N ASN A 16 -9.08 5.03 9.50
CA ASN A 16 -8.50 6.22 10.12
C ASN A 16 -6.98 6.44 9.83
N PHE A 17 -6.43 5.76 8.82
CA PHE A 17 -5.07 5.96 8.29
C PHE A 17 -5.07 5.84 6.75
N PRO A 18 -4.05 6.37 6.05
CA PRO A 18 -4.00 6.32 4.58
C PRO A 18 -3.70 4.92 4.07
N PHE A 19 -4.16 4.59 2.86
CA PHE A 19 -3.83 3.32 2.21
C PHE A 19 -2.34 3.23 1.85
N ILE A 20 -1.66 2.19 2.33
CA ILE A 20 -0.22 1.98 2.13
C ILE A 20 0.01 0.72 1.29
N LEU A 21 0.75 0.84 0.18
CA LEU A 21 1.09 -0.26 -0.71
C LEU A 21 2.49 -0.10 -1.30
N ALA A 22 3.31 -1.15 -1.21
CA ALA A 22 4.66 -1.20 -1.77
C ALA A 22 4.62 -1.59 -3.26
N LEU A 23 4.71 -0.60 -4.15
CA LEU A 23 4.62 -0.82 -5.61
C LEU A 23 5.89 -1.42 -6.23
N ARG A 24 7.05 -1.28 -5.58
CA ARG A 24 8.35 -1.64 -6.17
C ARG A 24 8.51 -3.15 -6.43
N ASP A 25 7.77 -3.99 -5.70
CA ASP A 25 7.75 -5.44 -5.93
C ASP A 25 6.67 -5.88 -6.94
N GLN A 26 5.74 -4.99 -7.29
CA GLN A 26 4.56 -5.27 -8.12
C GLN A 26 4.87 -4.86 -9.57
N ASN A 27 5.75 -5.60 -10.25
CA ASN A 27 6.38 -5.16 -11.50
C ASN A 27 5.46 -4.99 -12.73
N GLU A 28 4.16 -5.29 -12.71
CA GLU A 28 3.35 -5.28 -13.96
C GLU A 28 1.92 -4.71 -13.85
N GLY A 29 1.51 -4.18 -12.70
CA GLY A 29 0.08 -3.90 -12.43
C GLY A 29 -0.40 -2.44 -12.53
N GLY A 30 0.49 -1.44 -12.48
CA GLY A 30 0.11 -0.02 -12.51
C GLY A 30 -1.11 0.34 -11.64
N ILE A 31 -2.03 1.14 -12.19
CA ILE A 31 -3.28 1.55 -11.52
C ILE A 31 -4.23 0.37 -11.31
N CYS A 32 -4.28 -0.62 -12.22
CA CYS A 32 -5.18 -1.77 -12.10
C CYS A 32 -4.85 -2.65 -10.90
N GLY A 33 -3.55 -2.90 -10.63
CA GLY A 33 -3.11 -3.65 -9.47
C GLY A 33 -3.41 -2.93 -8.15
N ILE A 34 -3.24 -1.60 -8.14
CA ILE A 34 -3.60 -0.77 -6.97
C ILE A 34 -5.09 -0.92 -6.67
N LEU A 35 -5.96 -0.81 -7.68
CA LEU A 35 -7.41 -0.93 -7.49
C LEU A 35 -7.82 -2.34 -7.04
N ALA A 36 -7.17 -3.40 -7.54
CA ALA A 36 -7.42 -4.77 -7.12
C ALA A 36 -7.09 -4.97 -5.63
N GLU A 37 -5.91 -4.53 -5.20
CA GLU A 37 -5.51 -4.60 -3.78
C GLU A 37 -6.41 -3.73 -2.90
N PHE A 38 -6.82 -2.56 -3.39
CA PHE A 38 -7.76 -1.70 -2.68
C PHE A 38 -9.10 -2.40 -2.43
N ARG A 39 -9.68 -3.02 -3.46
CA ARG A 39 -10.95 -3.75 -3.37
C ARG A 39 -10.85 -4.98 -2.48
N ARG A 40 -9.69 -5.64 -2.46
CA ARG A 40 -9.42 -6.76 -1.56
C ARG A 40 -9.31 -6.32 -0.11
N ARG A 41 -8.58 -5.23 0.15
CA ARG A 41 -8.24 -4.80 1.51
C ARG A 41 -9.34 -4.00 2.19
N ILE A 42 -10.20 -3.32 1.43
CA ILE A 42 -11.34 -2.60 2.02
C ILE A 42 -12.33 -3.51 2.74
N THR A 43 -12.32 -4.83 2.50
CA THR A 43 -13.17 -5.79 3.20
C THR A 43 -12.53 -6.39 4.45
N ASN A 44 -11.24 -6.15 4.70
CA ASN A 44 -10.52 -6.66 5.88
C ASN A 44 -11.07 -6.10 7.20
N SER A 45 -10.83 -6.84 8.29
CA SER A 45 -10.97 -6.28 9.64
C SER A 45 -9.89 -5.22 9.88
N GLU A 46 -10.13 -4.32 10.84
CA GLU A 46 -9.16 -3.27 11.19
C GLU A 46 -7.81 -3.85 11.62
N GLU A 47 -7.81 -4.91 12.44
CA GLU A 47 -6.58 -5.58 12.88
C GLU A 47 -5.77 -6.15 11.72
N ALA A 48 -6.43 -6.85 10.79
CA ALA A 48 -5.76 -7.42 9.62
C ALA A 48 -5.21 -6.30 8.71
N GLU A 49 -5.90 -5.17 8.63
CA GLU A 49 -5.49 -4.06 7.79
C GLU A 49 -4.32 -3.26 8.37
N ILE A 50 -4.24 -3.19 9.70
CA ILE A 50 -3.08 -2.64 10.40
C ILE A 50 -1.86 -3.52 10.16
N ASP A 51 -1.97 -4.84 10.33
CA ASP A 51 -0.86 -5.78 10.10
C ASP A 51 -0.37 -5.72 8.65
N GLU A 52 -1.30 -5.74 7.68
CA GLU A 52 -0.97 -5.61 6.26
C GLU A 52 -0.27 -4.27 5.99
N SER A 53 -0.78 -3.17 6.55
CA SER A 53 -0.15 -1.85 6.37
C SER A 53 1.26 -1.78 6.95
N LEU A 54 1.50 -2.39 8.11
CA LEU A 54 2.83 -2.50 8.71
C LEU A 54 3.77 -3.32 7.83
N SER A 55 3.31 -4.43 7.27
CA SER A 55 4.07 -5.24 6.30
C SER A 55 4.47 -4.42 5.06
N GLN A 56 3.53 -3.64 4.50
CA GLN A 56 3.80 -2.76 3.38
C GLN A 56 4.81 -1.65 3.72
N ILE A 57 4.72 -1.06 4.92
CA ILE A 57 5.72 -0.11 5.43
C ILE A 57 7.10 -0.77 5.51
N GLY A 58 7.18 -1.99 6.06
CA GLY A 58 8.42 -2.76 6.17
C GLY A 58 9.08 -3.00 4.81
N ARG A 59 8.29 -3.35 3.79
CA ARG A 59 8.77 -3.49 2.40
C ARG A 59 9.30 -2.17 1.86
N ILE A 60 8.58 -1.06 2.02
CA ILE A 60 9.03 0.27 1.59
C ILE A 60 10.34 0.66 2.29
N ALA A 61 10.44 0.42 3.59
CA ALA A 61 11.63 0.71 4.38
C ALA A 61 12.83 -0.11 3.90
N ARG A 62 12.64 -1.41 3.66
CA ARG A 62 13.68 -2.30 3.10
C ARG A 62 14.18 -1.78 1.75
N HIS A 63 13.27 -1.48 0.83
CA HIS A 63 13.62 -0.95 -0.49
C HIS A 63 14.41 0.37 -0.41
N ARG A 64 14.02 1.25 0.51
CA ARG A 64 14.75 2.50 0.77
C ARG A 64 16.14 2.25 1.33
N LEU A 65 16.27 1.30 2.26
CA LEU A 65 17.55 0.94 2.85
C LEU A 65 18.49 0.32 1.81
N GLU A 66 18.00 -0.61 0.99
CA GLU A 66 18.75 -1.21 -0.12
C GLU A 66 19.27 -0.13 -1.06
N ALA A 67 18.40 0.81 -1.48
CA ALA A 67 18.80 1.92 -2.35
C ALA A 67 19.91 2.80 -1.72
N ILE A 68 19.88 3.03 -0.41
CA ILE A 68 20.93 3.80 0.29
C ILE A 68 22.25 3.03 0.34
N VAL A 69 22.20 1.72 0.61
CA VAL A 69 23.39 0.86 0.69
C VAL A 69 24.04 0.69 -0.68
N GLU A 70 23.25 0.49 -1.73
CA GLU A 70 23.73 0.37 -3.11
C GLU A 70 24.37 1.67 -3.61
N HIS A 71 23.83 2.84 -3.24
CA HIS A 71 24.36 4.14 -3.67
C HIS A 71 25.68 4.55 -2.99
N LYS A 72 26.11 3.83 -1.94
CA LYS A 72 27.38 4.06 -1.23
C LYS A 72 28.54 3.19 -1.72
N ARG A 73 28.32 2.30 -2.70
CA ARG A 73 29.38 1.48 -3.29
C ARG A 73 30.07 2.14 -4.47
#